data_AF-A0A2R7RY52-F1
#
_entry.id   AF-A0A2R7RY52-F1
#
_cell.length_a   1.000
_cell.length_b   1.000
_cell.length_c   1.000
_cell.angle_alpha   90.00
_cell.angle_beta   90.00
_cell.angle_gamma   90.00
#
_symmetry.space_group_name_H-M   'P 1'
#
loop_
_entity.id
_entity.type
_entity.pdbx_description
1 polymer ?
#
loop_
_entity_poly.entity_id
_entity_poly.type
_entity_poly.pdbx_seq_one_letter_code
_entity_poly.pdbx_strand_id
1 'polypeptide(L)'
;MSLFQTSLKTSSKPFSVAGRTPLQTSLLAGMACALSLALTAGPAMAETTPGMARVEVQGRMVEAPVRYDVHAACAGLAKQLQNALQTTWVRERRAEQIHVQLVMNDGAIGTVSTRSFSPSISRSVRKAVAALDCGTQAATGTQVYRFRVDFIDPFADTYDRAPQTAGAEPAYRIALGKD
;
A
#
# COMPACT_ATOMS: atom_id res chain seq x y z
N MET A 1 -45.43 6.49 -41.14
CA MET A 1 -46.27 5.49 -40.44
C MET A 1 -45.32 4.46 -39.85
N SER A 2 -44.97 4.58 -38.57
CA SER A 2 -45.53 3.76 -37.46
C SER A 2 -45.18 2.27 -37.62
N LEU A 3 -44.52 1.56 -36.70
CA LEU A 3 -44.30 1.75 -35.25
C LEU A 3 -43.05 0.98 -34.82
N PHE A 4 -42.33 1.54 -33.84
CA PHE A 4 -41.39 0.84 -32.97
C PHE A 4 -42.13 -0.24 -32.17
N GLN A 5 -41.61 -1.47 -32.12
CA GLN A 5 -42.00 -2.46 -31.12
C GLN A 5 -40.84 -2.73 -30.16
N THR A 6 -41.08 -2.31 -28.93
CA THR A 6 -40.38 -2.58 -27.69
C THR A 6 -40.48 -4.04 -27.28
N SER A 7 -39.37 -4.64 -26.81
CA SER A 7 -39.42 -5.82 -25.95
C SER A 7 -38.29 -5.76 -24.92
N LEU A 8 -38.60 -5.13 -23.79
CA LEU A 8 -37.87 -5.25 -22.53
C LEU A 8 -38.55 -6.37 -21.73
N LYS A 9 -37.85 -7.46 -21.44
CA LYS A 9 -38.35 -8.48 -20.51
C LYS A 9 -37.25 -9.00 -19.58
N THR A 10 -37.52 -8.78 -18.30
CA THR A 10 -37.12 -9.53 -17.09
C THR A 10 -35.63 -9.61 -16.72
N SER A 11 -35.28 -9.07 -15.55
CA SER A 11 -35.43 -9.83 -14.29
C SER A 11 -34.83 -9.02 -13.13
N SER A 12 -35.69 -8.44 -12.31
CA SER A 12 -35.34 -7.92 -10.99
C SER A 12 -34.92 -9.07 -10.07
N LYS A 13 -33.72 -8.98 -9.49
CA LYS A 13 -33.35 -9.75 -8.30
C LYS A 13 -33.21 -8.77 -7.13
N PRO A 14 -34.13 -8.76 -6.15
CA PRO A 14 -33.85 -8.12 -4.88
C PRO A 14 -32.88 -9.02 -4.09
N PHE A 15 -31.64 -8.59 -3.93
CA PHE A 15 -30.72 -9.23 -2.98
C PHE A 15 -30.85 -8.50 -1.64
N SER A 16 -31.66 -9.08 -0.77
CA SER A 16 -31.77 -8.72 0.65
C SER A 16 -31.23 -9.88 1.45
N VAL A 17 -30.09 -9.69 2.12
CA VAL A 17 -29.65 -10.54 3.22
C VAL A 17 -29.16 -9.63 4.33
N ALA A 18 -30.09 -9.23 5.19
CA ALA A 18 -29.77 -8.91 6.57
C ALA A 18 -29.54 -10.25 7.30
N GLY A 19 -28.35 -10.41 7.88
CA GLY A 19 -27.99 -11.59 8.65
C GLY A 19 -26.96 -11.21 9.70
N ARG A 20 -27.42 -10.58 10.78
CA ARG A 20 -26.67 -10.49 12.04
C ARG A 20 -26.53 -11.90 12.60
N THR A 21 -25.30 -12.37 12.84
CA THR A 21 -25.03 -13.30 13.95
C THR A 21 -23.71 -12.92 14.63
N PRO A 22 -23.76 -12.61 15.94
CA PRO A 22 -22.61 -12.41 16.79
C PRO A 22 -22.12 -13.75 17.37
N LEU A 23 -20.91 -13.72 17.95
CA LEU A 23 -20.47 -14.53 19.10
C LEU A 23 -20.65 -16.06 19.01
N GLN A 24 -19.55 -16.82 18.86
CA GLN A 24 -19.30 -18.06 19.61
C GLN A 24 -17.94 -18.68 19.27
N THR A 25 -16.96 -18.47 20.15
CA THR A 25 -15.83 -19.35 20.55
C THR A 25 -14.96 -18.46 21.45
N SER A 26 -14.83 -18.65 22.77
CA SER A 26 -14.71 -19.88 23.52
C SER A 26 -15.14 -19.66 24.97
N LEU A 27 -15.91 -20.61 25.50
CA LEU A 27 -16.15 -20.82 26.92
C LEU A 27 -14.91 -21.47 27.58
N LEU A 28 -14.78 -21.24 28.90
CA LEU A 28 -13.95 -21.94 29.89
C LEU A 28 -12.51 -21.45 30.08
N ALA A 29 -12.34 -20.48 30.97
CA ALA A 29 -11.25 -20.52 31.94
C ALA A 29 -11.67 -19.82 33.25
N GLY A 30 -12.04 -20.65 34.23
CA GLY A 30 -11.75 -20.48 35.65
C GLY A 30 -12.09 -19.15 36.32
N MET A 31 -13.26 -19.12 36.97
CA MET A 31 -13.52 -18.28 38.13
C MET A 31 -12.68 -18.77 39.34
N ALA A 32 -12.34 -17.83 40.21
CA ALA A 32 -11.94 -17.97 41.62
C ALA A 32 -10.45 -18.20 41.95
N CYS A 33 -9.80 -17.13 42.42
CA CYS A 33 -9.27 -17.00 43.80
C CYS A 33 -8.72 -15.57 43.93
N ALA A 34 -9.39 -14.71 44.69
CA ALA A 34 -9.18 -14.52 46.12
C ALA A 34 -7.91 -13.69 46.41
N LEU A 35 -8.17 -12.41 46.69
CA LEU A 35 -7.48 -11.52 47.63
C LEU A 35 -6.22 -12.09 48.29
N SER A 36 -5.08 -11.56 47.87
CA SER A 36 -3.91 -11.41 48.75
C SER A 36 -3.32 -10.01 48.54
N LEU A 37 -3.88 -9.06 49.31
CA LEU A 37 -3.20 -7.83 49.69
C LEU A 37 -1.98 -8.22 50.55
N ALA A 38 -0.87 -8.56 49.89
CA ALA A 38 0.43 -8.58 50.54
C ALA A 38 1.05 -7.20 50.35
N LEU A 39 0.91 -6.34 51.37
CA LEU A 39 1.80 -5.21 51.56
C LEU A 39 3.21 -5.74 51.75
N THR A 40 3.99 -5.83 50.67
CA THR A 40 5.45 -5.90 50.77
C THR A 40 6.00 -4.54 50.39
N ALA A 41 6.17 -3.69 51.41
CA ALA A 41 7.11 -2.58 51.37
C ALA A 41 8.52 -3.18 51.20
N GLY A 42 8.91 -3.44 49.94
CA GLY A 42 10.28 -3.77 49.57
C GLY A 42 11.13 -2.51 49.54
N PRO A 43 12.43 -2.59 49.91
CA PRO A 43 13.30 -1.43 49.88
C PRO A 43 13.37 -0.92 48.44
N ALA A 44 13.26 0.39 48.27
CA ALA A 44 13.63 1.07 47.04
C ALA A 44 15.13 0.86 46.82
N MET A 45 15.49 -0.26 46.19
CA MET A 45 16.75 -0.38 45.47
C MET A 45 16.60 0.57 44.30
N ALA A 46 17.26 1.72 44.42
CA ALA A 46 17.57 2.56 43.29
C ALA A 46 18.39 1.71 42.33
N GLU A 47 17.70 1.06 41.39
CA GLU A 47 18.33 0.41 40.26
C GLU A 47 18.85 1.55 39.39
N THR A 48 20.13 1.83 39.58
CA THR A 48 20.97 2.68 38.75
C THR A 48 20.74 2.25 37.30
N THR A 49 19.86 2.94 36.57
CA THR A 49 19.46 2.58 35.20
C THR A 49 20.71 2.38 34.33
N PRO A 50 21.15 1.15 34.06
CA PRO A 50 22.35 0.92 33.29
C PRO A 50 21.90 0.90 31.84
N GLY A 51 22.24 1.97 31.14
CA GLY A 51 22.19 2.00 29.69
C GLY A 51 20.78 2.23 29.15
N MET A 52 20.55 3.44 28.66
CA MET A 52 19.68 3.60 27.50
C MET A 52 20.15 2.57 26.47
N ALA A 53 19.38 1.49 26.28
CA ALA A 53 19.60 0.54 25.21
C ALA A 53 19.50 1.34 23.92
N ARG A 54 20.64 1.77 23.41
CA ARG A 54 20.75 2.46 22.13
C ARG A 54 20.27 1.45 21.10
N VAL A 55 19.02 1.61 20.69
CA VAL A 55 18.48 0.90 19.53
C VAL A 55 19.23 1.47 18.34
N GLU A 56 20.38 0.85 18.05
CA GLU A 56 21.14 1.11 16.84
C GLU A 56 20.30 0.51 15.71
N VAL A 57 19.41 1.35 15.17
CA VAL A 57 18.68 1.03 13.95
C VAL A 57 19.74 0.97 12.86
N GLN A 58 20.26 -0.24 12.61
CA GLN A 58 21.15 -0.49 11.48
C GLN A 58 20.35 -0.18 10.21
N GLY A 59 20.50 1.06 9.73
CA GLY A 59 20.09 1.44 8.40
C GLY A 59 20.95 0.63 7.44
N ARG A 60 20.43 -0.50 6.97
CA ARG A 60 21.09 -1.35 5.99
C ARG A 60 21.21 -0.54 4.69
N MET A 61 22.33 0.15 4.52
CA MET A 61 22.67 0.83 3.28
C MET A 61 23.03 -0.26 2.28
N VAL A 62 22.08 -0.57 1.40
CA VAL A 62 22.32 -1.49 0.30
C VAL A 62 23.09 -0.72 -0.76
N GLU A 63 24.38 -0.98 -0.87
CA GLU A 63 25.24 -0.45 -1.92
C GLU A 63 25.02 -1.28 -3.19
N ALA A 64 23.99 -0.91 -3.94
CA ALA A 64 23.66 -1.53 -5.22
C ALA A 64 23.41 -0.44 -6.28
N PRO A 65 23.63 -0.73 -7.57
CA PRO A 65 23.38 0.21 -8.64
C PRO A 65 21.94 0.73 -8.62
N VAL A 66 21.79 2.05 -8.68
CA VAL A 66 20.47 2.69 -8.78
C VAL A 66 20.02 2.68 -10.24
N ARG A 67 18.86 2.09 -10.47
CA ARG A 67 18.20 1.95 -11.78
C ARG A 67 16.92 2.77 -11.82
N TYR A 68 16.58 3.22 -13.02
CA TYR A 68 15.39 4.05 -13.30
C TYR A 68 14.45 3.40 -14.32
N ASP A 69 14.85 2.27 -14.89
CA ASP A 69 14.15 1.51 -15.93
C ASP A 69 13.28 0.40 -15.31
N VAL A 70 12.44 0.76 -14.33
CA VAL A 70 11.60 -0.21 -13.60
C VAL A 70 10.63 -0.97 -14.52
N HIS A 71 10.24 -0.37 -15.65
CA HIS A 71 9.40 -1.03 -16.65
C HIS A 71 10.08 -2.21 -17.35
N ALA A 72 11.41 -2.19 -17.48
CA ALA A 72 12.15 -3.32 -18.03
C ALA A 72 12.22 -4.47 -17.03
N ALA A 73 12.17 -4.17 -15.73
CA ALA A 73 12.14 -5.14 -14.66
C ALA A 73 10.73 -5.72 -14.44
N CYS A 74 9.70 -4.88 -14.44
CA CYS A 74 8.35 -5.27 -14.07
C CYS A 74 7.37 -5.04 -15.22
N ALA A 75 7.00 -6.12 -15.91
CA ALA A 75 6.01 -6.07 -16.98
C ALA A 75 4.63 -5.66 -16.44
N GLY A 76 3.98 -4.69 -17.09
CA GLY A 76 2.63 -4.25 -16.71
C GLY A 76 2.55 -3.47 -15.40
N LEU A 77 3.68 -2.98 -14.86
CA LEU A 77 3.75 -2.24 -13.59
C LEU A 77 2.73 -1.09 -13.50
N ALA A 78 2.53 -0.32 -14.58
CA ALA A 78 1.53 0.75 -14.63
C ALA A 78 0.11 0.25 -14.33
N LYS A 79 -0.32 -0.83 -14.99
CA LYS A 79 -1.65 -1.42 -14.81
C LYS A 79 -1.82 -1.98 -13.40
N GLN A 80 -0.79 -2.66 -12.87
CA GLN A 80 -0.83 -3.22 -11.52
C GLN A 80 -0.97 -2.12 -10.46
N LEU A 81 -0.16 -1.06 -10.55
CA LEU A 81 -0.25 0.07 -9.64
C LEU A 81 -1.57 0.82 -9.77
N GLN A 82 -2.04 1.04 -10.99
CA GLN A 82 -3.33 1.68 -11.26
C GLN A 82 -4.48 0.93 -10.58
N ASN A 83 -4.54 -0.40 -10.76
CA ASN A 83 -5.56 -1.24 -10.13
C ASN A 83 -5.45 -1.23 -8.60
N ALA A 84 -4.23 -1.32 -8.05
CA ALA A 84 -4.00 -1.38 -6.62
C ALA A 84 -4.29 -0.05 -5.89
N LEU A 85 -4.05 1.08 -6.56
CA LEU A 85 -4.14 2.41 -5.96
C LEU A 85 -5.43 3.15 -6.32
N GLN A 86 -6.27 2.63 -7.23
CA GLN A 86 -7.57 3.21 -7.59
C GLN A 86 -8.41 3.58 -6.37
N THR A 87 -8.61 2.64 -5.43
CA THR A 87 -9.43 2.88 -4.24
C THR A 87 -8.81 3.95 -3.33
N THR A 88 -7.48 4.00 -3.26
CA THR A 88 -6.75 5.04 -2.51
C THR A 88 -7.00 6.40 -3.13
N TRP A 89 -6.92 6.52 -4.46
CA TRP A 89 -7.24 7.76 -5.15
C TRP A 89 -8.67 8.23 -4.89
N VAL A 90 -9.66 7.34 -5.05
CA VAL A 90 -11.08 7.69 -4.85
C VAL A 90 -11.36 8.20 -3.44
N ARG A 91 -10.67 7.64 -2.44
CA ARG A 91 -10.80 8.04 -1.03
C ARG A 91 -10.09 9.35 -0.72
N GLU A 92 -8.87 9.54 -1.20
CA GLU A 92 -8.02 10.65 -0.77
C GLU A 92 -8.22 11.90 -1.64
N ARG A 93 -8.56 11.76 -2.94
CA ARG A 93 -8.80 12.85 -3.91
C ARG A 93 -7.75 13.97 -3.90
N ARG A 94 -6.48 13.60 -3.76
CA ARG A 94 -5.36 14.55 -3.65
C ARG A 94 -4.34 14.29 -4.73
N ALA A 95 -4.18 15.26 -5.62
CA ALA A 95 -3.12 15.20 -6.61
C ALA A 95 -1.76 15.42 -5.96
N GLU A 96 -0.83 14.49 -6.16
CA GLU A 96 0.48 14.50 -5.52
C GLU A 96 1.47 13.62 -6.30
N GLN A 97 2.74 13.99 -6.29
CA GLN A 97 3.84 13.19 -6.81
C GLN A 97 4.54 12.45 -5.68
N ILE A 98 4.80 11.16 -5.88
CA ILE A 98 5.36 10.29 -4.83
C ILE A 98 6.60 9.62 -5.36
N HIS A 99 7.73 9.92 -4.73
CA HIS A 99 9.00 9.26 -5.04
C HIS A 99 9.03 7.90 -4.36
N VAL A 100 9.31 6.86 -5.13
CA VAL A 100 9.36 5.46 -4.69
C VAL A 100 10.77 4.92 -4.92
N GLN A 101 11.34 4.33 -3.88
CA GLN A 101 12.55 3.53 -3.98
C GLN A 101 12.22 2.10 -3.55
N LEU A 102 12.49 1.11 -4.40
CA LEU A 102 12.39 -0.30 -4.02
C LEU A 102 13.72 -1.00 -4.18
N VAL A 103 13.96 -1.99 -3.32
CA VAL A 103 15.08 -2.91 -3.39
C VAL A 103 14.55 -4.24 -3.88
N MET A 104 15.06 -4.73 -5.00
CA MET A 104 14.71 -6.02 -5.57
C MET A 104 15.92 -6.95 -5.45
N ASN A 105 15.68 -8.20 -5.07
CA ASN A 105 16.71 -9.23 -5.04
C ASN A 105 16.17 -10.51 -5.69
N ASP A 106 16.84 -10.96 -6.75
CA ASP A 106 16.46 -12.16 -7.51
C ASP A 106 14.97 -12.17 -7.93
N GLY A 107 14.45 -11.00 -8.31
CA GLY A 107 13.05 -10.80 -8.71
C GLY A 107 12.04 -10.65 -7.57
N ALA A 108 12.44 -10.88 -6.32
CA ALA A 108 11.60 -10.59 -5.17
C ALA A 108 11.77 -9.14 -4.71
N ILE A 109 10.66 -8.48 -4.41
CA ILE A 109 10.66 -7.12 -3.85
C ILE A 109 10.87 -7.23 -2.33
N GLY A 110 11.95 -6.63 -1.84
CA GLY A 110 12.27 -6.57 -0.42
C GLY A 110 11.77 -5.28 0.22
N THR A 111 12.66 -4.30 0.33
CA THR A 111 12.37 -3.04 1.01
C THR A 111 11.77 -2.03 0.05
N VAL A 112 10.65 -1.40 0.44
CA VAL A 112 10.03 -0.28 -0.29
C VAL A 112 10.02 0.97 0.59
N SER A 113 10.60 2.05 0.08
CA SER A 113 10.58 3.38 0.68
C SER A 113 9.79 4.34 -0.21
N THR A 114 9.06 5.24 0.42
CA THR A 114 8.22 6.24 -0.26
C THR A 114 8.39 7.59 0.42
N ARG A 115 8.51 8.66 -0.36
CA ARG A 115 8.48 10.03 0.14
C ARG A 115 7.20 10.72 -0.36
N SER A 116 6.28 10.99 0.56
CA SER A 116 5.01 11.70 0.32
C SER A 116 4.58 12.46 1.57
N PHE A 117 3.76 13.49 1.39
CA PHE A 117 3.18 14.32 2.46
C PHE A 117 2.06 13.60 3.22
N SER A 118 1.41 12.59 2.64
CA SER A 118 0.32 11.84 3.29
C SER A 118 0.77 10.46 3.77
N PRO A 119 0.69 10.16 5.08
CA PRO A 119 1.00 8.83 5.61
C PRO A 119 0.08 7.71 5.06
N SER A 120 -1.19 8.02 4.81
CA SER A 120 -2.18 7.08 4.24
C SER A 120 -1.82 6.68 2.82
N ILE A 121 -1.50 7.67 1.98
CA ILE A 121 -1.10 7.43 0.59
C ILE A 121 0.23 6.69 0.57
N SER A 122 1.21 7.14 1.36
CA SER A 122 2.52 6.47 1.49
C SER A 122 2.39 4.98 1.85
N ARG A 123 1.52 4.65 2.82
CA ARG A 123 1.27 3.25 3.21
C ARG A 123 0.64 2.45 2.08
N SER A 124 -0.31 3.05 1.37
CA SER A 124 -1.00 2.40 0.24
C SER A 124 -0.06 2.15 -0.93
N VAL A 125 0.81 3.11 -1.26
CA VAL A 125 1.85 2.96 -2.29
C VAL A 125 2.85 1.88 -1.90
N ARG A 126 3.36 1.87 -0.66
CA ARG A 126 4.26 0.79 -0.21
C ARG A 126 3.62 -0.58 -0.34
N LYS A 127 2.35 -0.72 0.06
CA LYS A 127 1.60 -1.98 -0.07
C LYS A 127 1.42 -2.39 -1.54
N ALA A 128 1.06 -1.46 -2.41
CA ALA A 128 0.88 -1.72 -3.83
C ALA A 128 2.19 -2.15 -4.50
N VAL A 129 3.29 -1.44 -4.22
CA VAL A 129 4.63 -1.73 -4.77
C VAL A 129 5.16 -3.06 -4.26
N ALA A 130 5.00 -3.37 -2.97
CA ALA A 130 5.42 -4.66 -2.41
C ALA A 130 4.63 -5.85 -2.96
N ALA A 131 3.43 -5.61 -3.52
CA ALA A 131 2.58 -6.64 -4.12
C ALA A 131 2.74 -6.74 -5.65
N LEU A 132 3.69 -6.02 -6.25
CA LEU A 132 3.93 -6.09 -7.69
C LEU A 132 4.49 -7.46 -8.07
N ASP A 133 3.95 -8.02 -9.13
CA ASP A 133 4.50 -9.17 -9.80
C ASP A 133 5.40 -8.69 -10.94
N CYS A 134 6.71 -8.76 -10.73
CA CYS A 134 7.71 -8.38 -11.73
C CYS A 134 8.18 -9.58 -12.57
N GLY A 135 7.72 -10.80 -12.28
CA GLY A 135 8.20 -12.01 -12.94
C GLY A 135 9.71 -12.24 -12.80
N THR A 136 10.23 -13.16 -13.62
CA THR A 136 11.65 -13.52 -13.65
C THR A 136 12.50 -12.36 -14.18
N GLN A 137 13.51 -11.96 -13.41
CA GLN A 137 14.43 -10.88 -13.79
C GLN A 137 15.59 -11.39 -14.63
N ALA A 138 16.03 -10.58 -15.59
CA ALA A 138 17.24 -10.85 -16.36
C ALA A 138 18.54 -10.57 -15.57
N ALA A 139 18.47 -9.73 -14.55
CA ALA A 139 19.61 -9.38 -13.70
C ALA A 139 19.60 -10.21 -12.40
N THR A 140 20.75 -10.78 -12.06
CA THR A 140 20.98 -11.49 -10.79
C THR A 140 21.48 -10.53 -9.71
N GLY A 141 21.10 -10.78 -8.45
CA GLY A 141 21.55 -10.00 -7.30
C GLY A 141 20.68 -8.80 -6.94
N THR A 142 21.16 -8.01 -5.98
CA THR A 142 20.38 -6.90 -5.41
C THR A 142 20.45 -5.66 -6.30
N GLN A 143 19.29 -5.08 -6.62
CA GLN A 143 19.11 -3.90 -7.46
C GLN A 143 18.23 -2.89 -6.73
N VAL A 144 18.52 -1.59 -6.89
CA VAL A 144 17.71 -0.51 -6.32
C VAL A 144 17.02 0.22 -7.46
N TYR A 145 15.70 0.27 -7.46
CA TYR A 145 14.92 1.00 -8.46
C TYR A 145 14.34 2.27 -7.86
N ARG A 146 14.40 3.38 -8.61
CA ARG A 146 13.77 4.65 -8.27
C ARG A 146 12.85 5.11 -9.37
N PHE A 147 11.63 5.48 -9.02
CA PHE A 147 10.62 6.00 -9.92
C PHE A 147 9.57 6.79 -9.16
N ARG A 148 8.78 7.57 -9.90
CA ARG A 148 7.73 8.41 -9.36
C ARG A 148 6.35 7.87 -9.69
N VAL A 149 5.43 7.97 -8.73
CA VAL A 149 4.01 7.68 -8.91
C VAL A 149 3.23 8.99 -8.78
N ASP A 150 2.56 9.38 -9.86
CA ASP A 150 1.80 10.62 -9.92
C ASP A 150 0.31 10.31 -9.76
N PHE A 151 -0.30 10.84 -8.70
CA PHE A 151 -1.75 10.87 -8.54
C PHE A 151 -2.27 12.11 -9.26
N ILE A 152 -2.93 11.92 -10.41
CA ILE A 152 -3.40 13.01 -11.27
C ILE A 152 -4.89 13.22 -11.06
N ASP A 153 -5.28 14.46 -10.77
CA ASP A 153 -6.68 14.86 -10.80
C ASP A 153 -7.11 15.16 -12.24
N PRO A 154 -8.03 14.38 -12.84
CA PRO A 154 -8.47 14.62 -14.20
C PRO A 154 -9.28 15.92 -14.36
N PHE A 155 -9.72 16.54 -13.25
CA PHE A 155 -10.50 17.77 -13.23
C PHE A 155 -9.68 19.00 -12.80
N ALA A 156 -8.39 18.85 -12.49
CA ALA A 156 -7.56 19.99 -12.14
C ALA A 156 -7.05 20.69 -13.40
N ASP A 157 -7.45 21.95 -13.58
CA ASP A 157 -7.04 22.81 -14.70
C ASP A 157 -5.52 23.10 -14.74
N THR A 158 -4.78 22.73 -13.69
CA THR A 158 -3.36 23.06 -13.47
C THR A 158 -2.38 21.96 -13.83
N TYR A 159 -2.84 20.79 -14.31
CA TYR A 159 -1.94 19.69 -14.70
C TYR A 159 -1.42 19.86 -16.14
N ASP A 160 -0.58 20.87 -16.34
CA ASP A 160 0.20 21.04 -17.56
C ASP A 160 1.34 20.00 -17.63
N ARG A 161 1.26 19.10 -18.62
CA ARG A 161 2.38 18.38 -19.24
C ARG A 161 3.39 17.66 -18.30
N ALA A 162 3.07 16.44 -17.87
CA ALA A 162 4.09 15.41 -17.69
C ALA A 162 4.05 14.42 -18.87
N PRO A 163 5.18 13.91 -19.39
CA PRO A 163 5.18 12.90 -20.46
C PRO A 163 4.41 11.66 -19.98
N GLN A 164 3.30 11.40 -20.65
CA GLN A 164 2.25 10.48 -20.24
C GLN A 164 2.60 9.08 -20.74
N THR A 165 2.87 8.14 -19.84
CA THR A 165 2.75 6.71 -20.15
C THR A 165 1.59 6.15 -19.32
N ALA A 166 0.38 6.33 -19.83
CA ALA A 166 -0.84 5.82 -19.22
C ALA A 166 -1.74 5.18 -20.29
N GLY A 167 -2.13 3.93 -20.07
CA GLY A 167 -3.25 3.32 -20.78
C GLY A 167 -4.52 4.11 -20.46
N ALA A 168 -5.15 4.64 -21.50
CA ALA A 168 -6.20 5.64 -21.39
C ALA A 168 -7.56 5.02 -21.00
N GLU A 169 -8.02 5.31 -19.78
CA GLU A 169 -9.45 5.43 -19.48
C GLU A 169 -9.70 6.63 -18.55
N PRO A 170 -10.87 7.29 -18.66
CA PRO A 170 -11.11 8.64 -18.13
C PRO A 170 -11.35 8.74 -16.60
N ALA A 171 -11.22 7.65 -15.83
CA ALA A 171 -11.69 7.65 -14.44
C ALA A 171 -10.66 8.13 -13.39
N TYR A 172 -9.36 7.96 -13.63
CA TYR A 172 -8.25 8.36 -12.74
C TYR A 172 -6.94 7.96 -13.44
N ARG A 173 -5.87 8.74 -13.31
CA ARG A 173 -4.59 8.46 -13.98
C ARG A 173 -3.48 8.36 -12.96
N ILE A 174 -2.82 7.21 -12.96
CA ILE A 174 -1.57 6.99 -12.25
C ILE A 174 -0.49 6.96 -13.31
N ALA A 175 0.36 7.98 -13.33
CA ALA A 175 1.48 8.05 -14.26
C ALA A 175 2.77 7.65 -13.55
N LEU A 176 3.68 7.05 -14.32
CA LEU A 176 5.02 6.70 -13.86
C LEU A 176 6.02 7.66 -14.46
N GLY A 177 6.77 8.32 -13.58
CA GLY A 177 7.84 9.22 -13.95
C GLY A 177 9.20 8.60 -13.63
N LYS A 178 10.21 9.00 -14.39
CA LYS A 178 11.59 8.89 -13.95
C LYS A 178 11.84 10.01 -12.91
N ASP A 179 12.42 9.63 -11.77
CA ASP A 179 12.91 10.58 -10.75
C ASP A 179 14.04 11.46 -11.28
#